data_AF-A0A959UWW6-F1
#
_entry.id   AF-A0A959UWW6-F1
#
_cell.length_a   1.000
_cell.length_b   1.000
_cell.length_c   1.000
_cell.angle_alpha   90.00
_cell.angle_beta   90.00
_cell.angle_gamma   90.00
#
_symmetry.space_group_name_H-M   'P 1'
#
loop_
_entity.id
_entity.type
_entity.pdbx_description
1 polymer ?
#
loop_
_entity_poly.entity_id
_entity_poly.type
_entity_poly.pdbx_seq_one_letter_code
_entity_poly.pdbx_strand_id
1 'polypeptide(L)'
;SPGEDGRLQGFLDLLGIPYQTGGVLNTSLTFSKHTTTALLRQLGHPVAGSMLLHKDLPMDLPAIAQEVGIPCFVKPDRSGSSLGISRVDSEEALGS
;
A
#
# COMPACT_ATOMS: atom_id res chain seq x y z
N SER A 1 3.04 11.80 -9.21
CA SER A 1 4.32 12.52 -9.13
C SER A 1 5.45 11.50 -8.95
N PRO A 2 6.54 11.54 -9.75
CA PRO A 2 7.52 10.44 -9.85
C PRO A 2 8.62 10.42 -8.78
N GLY A 3 8.45 11.12 -7.65
CA GLY A 3 9.50 11.30 -6.63
C GLY A 3 9.49 10.29 -5.49
N GLU A 4 8.39 9.57 -5.29
CA GLU A 4 8.16 8.74 -4.10
C GLU A 4 8.21 7.24 -4.41
N ASP A 5 8.18 6.84 -5.69
CA ASP A 5 8.09 5.44 -6.12
C ASP A 5 9.44 4.80 -6.48
N GLY A 6 10.53 5.56 -6.35
CA GLY A 6 11.90 5.11 -6.65
C GLY A 6 12.35 5.31 -8.09
N ARG A 7 11.47 5.74 -9.00
CA ARG A 7 11.84 5.92 -10.42
C ARG A 7 12.80 7.09 -10.61
N LEU A 8 12.56 8.21 -9.93
CA LEU A 8 13.44 9.37 -10.01
C LEU A 8 14.82 9.05 -9.42
N GLN A 9 14.86 8.36 -8.28
CA GLN A 9 16.11 7.93 -7.64
C GLN A 9 16.92 7.04 -8.57
N GLY A 10 16.30 6.04 -9.21
CA GLY A 10 16.99 5.15 -10.14
C GLY A 10 17.50 5.86 -11.37
N PHE A 11 16.79 6.88 -11.85
CA PHE A 11 17.27 7.73 -12.94
C PHE A 11 18.50 8.56 -12.53
N LEU A 12 18.50 9.12 -11.32
CA LEU A 12 19.65 9.86 -10.79
C LEU A 12 20.86 8.95 -10.55
N ASP A 13 20.64 7.71 -10.09
CA ASP A 13 21.68 6.70 -9.93
C ASP A 13 22.39 6.41 -11.27
N LEU A 14 21.63 6.26 -12.37
CA LEU A 14 22.19 6.06 -13.71
C LEU A 14 23.03 7.24 -14.21
N LEU A 15 22.70 8.46 -13.78
CA LEU A 15 23.44 9.68 -14.13
C LEU A 15 24.60 9.97 -13.18
N GLY A 16 24.78 9.18 -12.10
CA GLY A 16 25.77 9.46 -11.07
C GLY A 16 25.50 10.75 -10.29
N ILE A 17 24.24 11.22 -10.26
CA ILE A 17 23.87 12.46 -9.58
C ILE A 17 23.46 12.13 -8.13
N PRO A 18 24.14 12.68 -7.12
CA PRO A 18 23.75 12.46 -5.72
C PRO A 18 22.44 13.17 -5.37
N TYR A 19 21.68 12.60 -4.43
CA TYR A 19 20.43 13.15 -3.90
C TYR A 19 20.30 12.93 -2.39
N GLN A 20 19.46 13.74 -1.73
CA GLN A 20 19.29 13.72 -0.26
C GLN A 20 18.15 12.80 0.23
N THR A 21 17.32 12.27 -0.66
CA THR A 21 16.20 11.39 -0.28
C THR A 21 16.66 9.96 -0.02
N GLY A 22 15.75 9.08 0.44
CA GLY A 22 16.00 7.64 0.43
C GLY A 22 16.31 7.13 -0.99
N GLY A 23 17.10 6.06 -1.09
CA GLY A 23 17.39 5.40 -2.37
C GLY A 23 16.23 4.55 -2.90
N VAL A 24 16.38 4.03 -4.12
CA VAL A 24 15.34 3.31 -4.87
C VAL A 24 14.56 2.30 -4.02
N LEU A 25 15.27 1.37 -3.36
CA LEU A 25 14.64 0.32 -2.56
C LEU A 25 13.78 0.89 -1.43
N ASN A 26 14.31 1.85 -0.68
CA ASN A 26 13.59 2.47 0.43
C ASN A 26 12.31 3.15 -0.07
N THR A 27 12.42 3.98 -1.11
CA THR A 27 11.27 4.69 -1.69
C THR A 27 10.23 3.74 -2.27
N SER A 28 10.63 2.73 -3.04
CA SER A 28 9.69 1.77 -3.63
C SER A 28 8.99 0.90 -2.59
N LEU A 29 9.69 0.49 -1.52
CA LEU A 29 9.08 -0.26 -0.42
C LEU A 29 8.03 0.60 0.30
N THR A 30 8.44 1.78 0.75
CA THR A 30 7.60 2.69 1.56
C THR A 30 6.41 3.28 0.80
N PHE A 31 6.47 3.30 -0.54
CA PHE A 31 5.38 3.75 -1.39
C PHE A 31 4.22 2.74 -1.52
N SER A 32 4.51 1.44 -1.41
CA SER A 32 3.48 0.39 -1.42
C SER A 32 3.04 0.07 0.00
N LYS A 33 1.78 0.37 0.33
CA LYS A 33 1.22 0.09 1.66
C LYS A 33 1.23 -1.40 1.98
N HIS A 34 0.88 -2.24 1.00
CA HIS A 34 0.90 -3.69 1.12
C HIS A 34 2.32 -4.17 1.42
N THR A 35 3.30 -3.79 0.59
CA THR A 35 4.69 -4.23 0.76
C THR A 35 5.27 -3.74 2.08
N THR A 36 5.03 -2.46 2.44
CA THR A 36 5.47 -1.88 3.71
C THR A 36 4.89 -2.64 4.90
N THR A 37 3.58 -2.87 4.89
CA THR A 37 2.88 -3.54 6.00
C THR A 37 3.30 -5.00 6.12
N ALA A 38 3.48 -5.70 4.99
CA ALA A 38 3.96 -7.07 4.96
C ALA A 38 5.37 -7.19 5.54
N LEU A 39 6.29 -6.29 5.17
CA LEU A 39 7.65 -6.25 5.71
C LEU A 39 7.63 -5.98 7.22
N LEU A 40 6.89 -4.97 7.68
CA LEU A 40 6.76 -4.66 9.11
C LEU A 40 6.20 -5.86 9.90
N ARG A 41 5.20 -6.56 9.35
CA ARG A 41 4.64 -7.79 9.94
C ARG A 41 5.70 -8.88 10.07
N GLN A 42 6.47 -9.12 9.01
CA GLN A 42 7.56 -10.11 9.00
C GLN A 42 8.66 -9.79 10.01
N LEU A 43 8.93 -8.51 10.24
CA LEU A 43 9.87 -8.03 11.25
C LEU A 43 9.30 -8.08 12.69
N GLY A 44 8.06 -8.51 12.88
CA GLY A 44 7.43 -8.64 14.20
C GLY A 44 6.82 -7.34 14.75
N HIS A 45 6.67 -6.31 13.93
CA HIS A 45 5.98 -5.08 14.34
C HIS A 45 4.46 -5.26 14.31
N PRO A 46 3.73 -4.68 15.28
CA PRO A 46 2.28 -4.67 15.26
C PRO A 46 1.78 -3.84 14.07
N VAL A 47 1.00 -4.46 13.20
CA VAL A 47 0.37 -3.83 12.05
C VAL A 47 -1.07 -4.30 11.94
N ALA A 48 -1.92 -3.49 11.32
CA ALA A 48 -3.31 -3.87 11.06
C ALA A 48 -3.40 -5.09 10.11
N GLY A 49 -4.46 -5.88 10.26
CA GLY A 49 -4.89 -6.86 9.26
C GLY A 49 -5.15 -6.15 7.94
N SER A 50 -4.69 -6.72 6.83
CA SER A 50 -4.72 -6.05 5.53
C SER A 50 -4.69 -7.06 4.39
N MET A 51 -5.60 -6.92 3.42
CA MET A 51 -5.62 -7.74 2.20
C MET A 51 -5.38 -6.86 0.96
N LEU A 52 -4.60 -7.36 0.01
CA LEU A 52 -4.41 -6.71 -1.29
C LEU A 52 -5.47 -7.21 -2.26
N LEU A 53 -6.22 -6.29 -2.87
CA LEU A 53 -7.25 -6.59 -3.84
C LEU A 53 -6.79 -6.21 -5.25
N HIS A 54 -7.14 -7.05 -6.23
CA HIS A 54 -6.91 -6.78 -7.64
C HIS A 54 -8.25 -6.72 -8.36
N LYS A 55 -8.48 -5.65 -9.13
CA LYS A 55 -9.73 -5.42 -9.88
C LYS A 55 -10.11 -6.55 -10.84
N ASP A 56 -9.13 -7.31 -11.31
CA ASP A 56 -9.28 -8.37 -12.31
C ASP A 56 -9.48 -9.75 -11.66
N LEU A 57 -9.47 -9.84 -10.32
CA LEU A 57 -9.68 -11.07 -9.57
C LEU A 57 -11.04 -11.03 -8.85
N PRO A 58 -11.75 -12.17 -8.74
CA PRO A 58 -12.98 -12.23 -7.96
C PRO A 58 -12.69 -11.90 -6.49
N MET A 59 -13.58 -11.12 -5.88
CA MET A 59 -13.49 -10.74 -4.47
C MET A 59 -14.38 -11.66 -3.63
N ASP A 60 -13.78 -12.33 -2.65
CA ASP A 60 -14.50 -13.07 -1.62
C ASP A 60 -14.76 -12.13 -0.44
N LEU A 61 -15.90 -11.45 -0.45
CA LEU A 61 -16.25 -10.45 0.57
C LEU A 61 -16.26 -11.03 1.99
N PRO A 62 -16.83 -12.22 2.26
CA PRO A 62 -16.72 -12.87 3.57
C PRO A 62 -15.27 -13.09 4.03
N ALA A 63 -14.41 -13.59 3.15
CA ALA A 63 -13.00 -13.81 3.50
C ALA A 63 -12.26 -12.48 3.77
N ILE A 64 -12.57 -11.43 3.00
CA ILE A 64 -12.03 -10.09 3.22
C ILE A 64 -12.46 -9.57 4.59
N ALA A 65 -13.76 -9.61 4.90
CA ALA A 65 -14.30 -9.13 6.17
C ALA A 65 -13.70 -9.87 7.37
N GLN A 66 -13.49 -11.18 7.25
CA GLN A 66 -12.85 -11.99 8.29
C GLN A 66 -11.38 -11.59 8.53
N GLU A 67 -10.63 -11.31 7.46
CA GLU A 67 -9.20 -10.98 7.55
C GLU A 67 -8.96 -9.54 8.03
N VAL A 68 -9.73 -8.57 7.52
CA VAL A 68 -9.50 -7.14 7.84
C VAL A 68 -10.35 -6.63 9.00
N GLY A 69 -11.46 -7.30 9.32
CA GLY A 69 -12.46 -6.84 10.28
C GLY A 69 -13.29 -5.65 9.78
N ILE A 70 -14.30 -5.26 10.55
CA ILE A 70 -15.16 -4.09 10.29
C ILE A 70 -15.31 -3.27 11.59
N PRO A 71 -15.28 -1.92 11.55
CA PRO A 71 -15.09 -1.09 10.36
C PRO A 71 -13.66 -1.15 9.82
N CYS A 72 -13.50 -1.05 8.51
CA CYS A 72 -12.20 -1.03 7.85
C CYS A 72 -12.05 0.15 6.88
N PHE A 73 -10.87 0.25 6.27
CA PHE A 73 -10.57 1.27 5.27
C PHE A 73 -10.08 0.63 3.98
N VAL A 74 -10.70 1.01 2.86
CA VAL A 74 -10.25 0.68 1.51
C VAL A 74 -9.38 1.83 1.02
N LYS A 75 -8.17 1.52 0.55
CA LYS A 75 -7.20 2.51 0.09
C LYS A 75 -6.45 1.99 -1.14
N PRO A 76 -6.12 2.83 -2.13
CA PRO A 76 -5.22 2.44 -3.20
C PRO A 76 -3.82 2.15 -2.64
N ASP A 77 -3.20 1.05 -3.05
CA ASP A 77 -1.90 0.61 -2.53
C ASP A 77 -0.81 1.69 -2.71
N ARG A 78 -0.69 2.21 -3.94
CA ARG A 78 0.37 3.12 -4.40
C ARG A 78 -0.10 4.58 -4.56
N SER A 79 -0.85 5.08 -3.57
CA SER A 79 -1.36 6.46 -3.55
C SER A 79 -0.93 7.20 -2.29
N GLY A 80 -0.60 8.49 -2.43
CA GLY A 80 -0.33 9.42 -1.33
C GLY A 80 -1.52 10.37 -1.07
N SER A 81 -1.38 11.23 -0.05
CA SER A 81 -2.29 12.37 0.19
C SER A 81 -3.76 12.03 0.47
N SER A 82 -4.03 10.83 1.01
CA SER A 82 -5.38 10.37 1.38
C SER A 82 -6.42 10.32 0.24
N LEU A 83 -5.98 10.40 -1.02
CA LEU A 83 -6.86 10.31 -2.18
C LEU A 83 -7.30 8.86 -2.42
N GLY A 84 -8.61 8.66 -2.54
CA GLY A 84 -9.23 7.35 -2.77
C GLY A 84 -9.41 6.49 -1.52
N ILE A 85 -9.30 7.08 -0.32
CA ILE A 85 -9.57 6.35 0.94
C ILE A 85 -11.07 6.37 1.23
N SER A 86 -11.66 5.19 1.45
CA SER A 86 -13.04 5.02 1.89
C SER A 86 -13.10 4.25 3.20
N ARG A 87 -13.95 4.68 4.13
CA ARG A 87 -14.28 3.91 5.35
C ARG A 87 -15.47 3.02 5.04
N VAL A 88 -15.38 1.75 5.44
CA VAL A 88 -16.42 0.74 5.24
C VAL A 88 -16.88 0.27 6.61
N ASP A 89 -18.16 0.48 6.90
CA ASP A 89 -18.75 0.23 8.22
C ASP A 89 -19.53 -1.10 8.30
N SER A 90 -19.74 -1.79 7.18
CA SER A 90 -20.40 -3.10 7.12
C SER A 90 -19.88 -3.96 5.96
N GLU A 91 -20.12 -5.27 6.01
CA GLU A 91 -19.68 -6.20 4.97
C GLU A 91 -20.33 -5.90 3.61
N GLU A 92 -21.59 -5.46 3.61
CA GLU A 92 -22.34 -5.12 2.40
C GLU A 92 -21.73 -3.93 1.65
N ALA A 93 -21.07 -3.03 2.38
CA ALA A 93 -20.42 -1.85 1.81
C ALA A 93 -19.00 -2.12 1.27
N LEU A 94 -18.48 -3.35 1.36
CA LEU A 94 -17.18 -3.72 0.76
C LEU A 94 -17.23 -3.86 -0.76
N GLY A 95 -18.39 -4.21 -1.32
CA GLY A 95 -18.57 -4.48 -2.75
C GLY A 95 -19.19 -3.34 -3.56
N SER A 96 -19.54 -2.22 -2.91
CA SER A 96 -20.14 -1.03 -3.53
C SER A 96 -19.10 -0.05 -4.03
#